data_AF-A0A1F8RWD9-F1
#
_entry.id   AF-A0A1F8RWD9-F1
#
_cell.length_a   1.000
_cell.length_b   1.000
_cell.length_c   1.000
_cell.angle_alpha   90.00
_cell.angle_beta   90.00
_cell.angle_gamma   90.00
#
_symmetry.space_group_name_H-M   'P 1'
#
loop_
_entity.id
_entity.type
_entity.pdbx_description
1 polymer ?
#
loop_
_entity_poly.entity_id
_entity_poly.type
_entity_poly.pdbx_seq_one_letter_code
_entity_poly.pdbx_strand_id
1 'polypeptide(L)'
;MGIAVDPDFARNGYIYLYYTTKADKQRTVLARIREEDGRGTDLEWLFSLEAAPDCCHIAGSLRFAPDGTLFVTVGDHQMETEAQNRGSPFGAILRINPDGSVPPDNPFVRDEEADPRIYAYGLRNAFDLAIEPFTGRIFATENGFLGQDAIIEVKPGANYGWPGYDLAVPLEEVEPPLLFYHDTLGPAGIDLYLADTLPVLTGSLLFCQFHRGGALHAVTFNLDGSVALDSIIALGCSSDVLTGPDGFIYFVDYVGGVVYRIALAGE
;
A
#
# COMPACT_ATOMS: atom_id res chain seq x y z
N MET A 1 5.65 -2.25 -6.63
CA MET A 1 5.15 -3.39 -7.44
C MET A 1 4.64 -4.42 -6.47
N GLY A 2 3.76 -5.33 -6.89
CA GLY A 2 3.09 -6.18 -5.92
C GLY A 2 2.72 -7.55 -6.43
N ILE A 3 2.50 -8.42 -5.46
CA ILE A 3 1.94 -9.75 -5.62
C ILE A 3 0.93 -9.96 -4.50
N ALA A 4 -0.21 -10.58 -4.80
CA ALA A 4 -1.18 -10.98 -3.79
C ALA A 4 -1.78 -12.32 -4.16
N VAL A 5 -2.04 -13.15 -3.14
CA VAL A 5 -2.74 -14.42 -3.29
C VAL A 5 -4.23 -14.17 -3.07
N ASP A 6 -5.06 -14.73 -3.93
CA ASP A 6 -6.51 -14.63 -3.77
C ASP A 6 -6.97 -15.27 -2.43
N PRO A 7 -7.91 -14.68 -1.68
CA PRO A 7 -8.39 -15.26 -0.43
C PRO A 7 -9.01 -16.67 -0.61
N ASP A 8 -9.53 -16.98 -1.81
CA ASP A 8 -10.06 -18.29 -2.20
C ASP A 8 -9.05 -19.09 -3.06
N PHE A 9 -7.76 -18.80 -2.95
CA PHE A 9 -6.67 -19.47 -3.71
C PHE A 9 -6.74 -20.98 -3.65
N ALA A 10 -7.07 -21.56 -2.48
CA ALA A 10 -7.20 -23.01 -2.31
C ALA A 10 -8.27 -23.65 -3.23
N ARG A 11 -9.20 -22.84 -3.77
CA ARG A 11 -10.23 -23.27 -4.72
C ARG A 11 -9.97 -22.79 -6.15
N ASN A 12 -9.46 -21.58 -6.33
CA ASN A 12 -9.37 -20.92 -7.63
C ASN A 12 -7.96 -20.80 -8.22
N GLY A 13 -6.92 -20.96 -7.39
CA GLY A 13 -5.51 -20.86 -7.75
C GLY A 13 -5.05 -19.46 -8.17
N TYR A 14 -5.82 -18.39 -7.95
CA TYR A 14 -5.48 -17.07 -8.49
C TYR A 14 -4.38 -16.34 -7.70
N ILE A 15 -3.42 -15.78 -8.43
CA ILE A 15 -2.38 -14.89 -7.93
C ILE A 15 -2.40 -13.60 -8.76
N TYR A 16 -2.41 -12.47 -8.08
CA TYR A 16 -2.46 -11.13 -8.66
C TYR A 16 -1.06 -10.54 -8.72
N LEU A 17 -0.75 -9.84 -9.80
CA LEU A 17 0.55 -9.26 -10.10
C LEU A 17 0.39 -7.81 -10.54
N TYR A 18 1.15 -6.90 -9.94
CA TYR A 18 1.24 -5.51 -10.36
C TYR A 18 2.68 -5.19 -10.76
N TYR A 19 2.92 -5.04 -12.06
CA TYR A 19 4.26 -4.98 -12.63
C TYR A 19 4.36 -3.99 -13.79
N THR A 20 5.58 -3.58 -14.11
CA THR A 20 5.84 -2.70 -15.27
C THR A 20 6.35 -3.51 -16.46
N THR A 21 5.93 -3.11 -17.66
CA THR A 21 6.45 -3.67 -18.92
C THR A 21 7.31 -2.66 -19.64
N LYS A 22 8.43 -3.11 -20.19
CA LYS A 22 9.22 -2.31 -21.15
C LYS A 22 8.58 -2.42 -22.53
N ALA A 23 7.68 -1.49 -22.83
CA ALA A 23 7.27 -1.18 -24.19
C ALA A 23 7.83 0.19 -24.59
N ASP A 24 7.42 0.72 -25.73
CA ASP A 24 7.74 2.06 -26.24
C ASP A 24 7.38 3.18 -25.24
N LYS A 25 6.47 2.87 -24.29
CA LYS A 25 6.13 3.65 -23.10
C LYS A 25 6.28 2.80 -21.84
N GLN A 26 6.39 3.45 -20.68
CA GLN A 26 6.22 2.76 -19.40
C GLN A 26 4.74 2.45 -19.20
N ARG A 27 4.44 1.14 -19.14
CA ARG A 27 3.10 0.64 -18.84
C ARG A 27 3.15 -0.13 -17.53
N THR A 28 2.24 0.20 -16.63
CA THR A 28 2.00 -0.58 -15.42
C THR A 28 0.76 -1.43 -15.62
N VAL A 29 0.83 -2.70 -15.26
CA VAL A 29 -0.20 -3.70 -15.51
C VAL A 29 -0.60 -4.32 -14.19
N LEU A 30 -1.90 -4.32 -13.90
CA LEU A 30 -2.49 -5.27 -12.96
C LEU A 30 -2.98 -6.47 -13.76
N ALA A 31 -2.47 -7.64 -13.42
CA ALA A 31 -2.88 -8.91 -14.01
C ALA A 31 -3.17 -9.93 -12.91
N ARG A 32 -3.80 -11.03 -13.29
CA ARG A 32 -3.81 -12.27 -12.50
C ARG A 32 -3.34 -13.45 -13.34
N ILE A 33 -2.81 -14.45 -12.67
CA ILE A 33 -2.45 -15.76 -13.21
C ILE A 33 -3.17 -16.83 -12.37
N ARG A 34 -3.29 -18.04 -12.92
CA ARG A 34 -3.65 -19.22 -12.13
C ARG A 34 -2.39 -20.04 -11.82
N GLU A 35 -2.31 -20.58 -10.61
CA GLU A 35 -1.30 -21.55 -10.22
C GLU A 35 -1.75 -22.95 -10.65
N GLU A 36 -0.90 -23.62 -11.43
CA GLU A 36 -1.08 -25.00 -11.89
C GLU A 36 0.27 -25.73 -11.82
N ASP A 37 0.37 -26.74 -10.95
CA ASP A 37 1.56 -27.59 -10.77
C ASP A 37 2.88 -26.83 -10.54
N GLY A 38 2.83 -25.79 -9.71
CA GLY A 38 3.95 -24.90 -9.38
C GLY A 38 4.27 -23.87 -10.45
N ARG A 39 3.37 -23.64 -11.41
CA ARG A 39 3.56 -22.70 -12.53
C ARG A 39 2.40 -21.72 -12.63
N GLY A 40 2.72 -20.46 -12.95
CA GLY A 40 1.73 -19.47 -13.34
C GLY A 40 1.27 -19.68 -14.79
N THR A 41 -0.02 -19.89 -14.99
CA THR A 41 -0.70 -20.01 -16.29
C THR A 41 -1.80 -18.94 -16.43
N ASP A 42 -2.45 -18.87 -17.58
CA ASP A 42 -3.63 -18.03 -17.82
C ASP A 42 -3.48 -16.55 -17.41
N LEU A 43 -2.37 -15.91 -17.82
CA LEU A 43 -2.15 -14.49 -17.58
C LEU A 43 -3.29 -13.65 -18.20
N GLU A 44 -4.06 -13.00 -17.34
CA GLU A 44 -5.17 -12.12 -17.68
C GLU A 44 -4.89 -10.72 -17.17
N TRP A 45 -4.91 -9.72 -18.06
CA TRP A 45 -4.80 -8.33 -17.67
C TRP A 45 -6.15 -7.83 -17.16
N LEU A 46 -6.17 -7.29 -15.95
CA LEU A 46 -7.36 -6.68 -15.36
C LEU A 46 -7.43 -5.20 -15.76
N PHE A 47 -6.31 -4.49 -15.69
CA PHE A 47 -6.16 -3.17 -16.31
C PHE A 47 -4.68 -2.86 -16.58
N SER A 48 -4.45 -1.83 -17.40
CA SER A 48 -3.13 -1.25 -17.59
C SER A 48 -3.19 0.27 -17.61
N LEU A 49 -2.16 0.91 -17.08
CA LEU A 49 -1.96 2.36 -17.07
C LEU A 49 -0.72 2.69 -17.91
N GLU A 50 -0.80 3.72 -18.73
CA GLU A 50 0.33 4.22 -19.51
C GLU A 50 0.75 5.59 -19.01
N ALA A 51 2.05 5.76 -18.78
CA ALA A 51 2.66 7.05 -18.47
C ALA A 51 3.86 7.28 -19.40
N ALA A 52 4.38 8.51 -19.39
CA ALA A 52 5.68 8.78 -19.98
C ALA A 52 6.75 7.89 -19.29
N PRO A 53 7.77 7.40 -20.02
CA PRO A 53 8.82 6.59 -19.41
C PRO A 53 9.54 7.33 -18.27
N ASP A 54 9.43 6.79 -17.05
CA ASP A 54 10.11 7.29 -15.85
C ASP A 54 10.63 6.13 -14.98
N CYS A 55 11.51 6.42 -14.03
CA CYS A 55 12.02 5.48 -13.04
C CYS A 55 11.05 5.23 -11.89
N CYS A 56 10.15 6.17 -11.61
CA CYS A 56 9.81 6.46 -10.23
C CYS A 56 8.30 6.57 -9.96
N HIS A 57 7.95 6.40 -8.67
CA HIS A 57 6.60 6.51 -8.11
C HIS A 57 5.56 5.61 -8.76
N ILE A 58 5.90 4.33 -8.89
CA ILE A 58 5.01 3.32 -9.47
C ILE A 58 4.06 2.73 -8.43
N ALA A 59 4.44 2.80 -7.14
CA ALA A 59 3.76 2.11 -6.05
C ALA A 59 3.52 0.62 -6.38
N GLY A 60 2.39 0.05 -5.97
CA GLY A 60 1.92 -1.24 -6.46
C GLY A 60 1.60 -2.25 -5.39
N SER A 61 1.23 -1.82 -4.18
CA SER A 61 0.66 -2.69 -3.17
C SER A 61 -0.59 -3.37 -3.70
N LEU A 62 -0.80 -4.62 -3.30
CA LEU A 62 -2.00 -5.39 -3.56
C LEU A 62 -2.44 -6.01 -2.23
N ARG A 63 -3.67 -5.70 -1.79
CA ARG A 63 -4.25 -6.29 -0.58
C ARG A 63 -5.74 -6.54 -0.75
N PHE A 64 -6.16 -7.75 -0.39
CA PHE A 64 -7.58 -8.07 -0.31
C PHE A 64 -8.17 -7.57 0.99
N ALA A 65 -9.31 -6.90 0.89
CA ALA A 65 -10.13 -6.54 2.02
C ALA A 65 -11.03 -7.71 2.46
N PRO A 66 -11.55 -7.70 3.69
CA PRO A 66 -12.46 -8.73 4.19
C PRO A 66 -13.74 -8.93 3.36
N ASP A 67 -14.15 -7.91 2.60
CA ASP A 67 -15.30 -7.96 1.70
C ASP A 67 -15.00 -8.66 0.35
N GLY A 68 -13.75 -9.09 0.13
CA GLY A 68 -13.29 -9.74 -1.09
C GLY A 68 -12.85 -8.77 -2.19
N THR A 69 -12.90 -7.45 -1.97
CA THR A 69 -12.36 -6.47 -2.92
C THR A 69 -10.84 -6.38 -2.82
N LEU A 70 -10.20 -5.97 -3.91
CA LEU A 70 -8.75 -5.78 -4.02
C LEU A 70 -8.42 -4.29 -4.01
N PHE A 71 -7.58 -3.88 -3.08
CA PHE A 71 -6.98 -2.56 -3.03
C PHE A 71 -5.64 -2.53 -3.76
N VAL A 72 -5.40 -1.47 -4.51
CA VAL A 72 -4.20 -1.28 -5.33
C VAL A 72 -3.65 0.12 -5.10
N THR A 73 -2.38 0.26 -4.71
CA THR A 73 -1.74 1.57 -4.70
C THR A 73 -1.13 1.90 -6.06
N VAL A 74 -1.39 3.12 -6.55
CA VAL A 74 -0.85 3.63 -7.80
C VAL A 74 -0.19 4.97 -7.52
N GLY A 75 1.12 5.06 -7.72
CA GLY A 75 1.84 6.32 -7.52
C GLY A 75 1.56 7.32 -8.63
N ASP A 76 2.06 8.53 -8.47
CA ASP A 76 1.80 9.63 -9.40
C ASP A 76 2.60 9.53 -10.72
N HIS A 77 3.56 8.60 -10.80
CA HIS A 77 4.46 8.45 -11.95
C HIS A 77 5.20 9.76 -12.32
N GLN A 78 5.51 10.61 -11.34
CA GLN A 78 6.02 11.99 -11.51
C GLN A 78 5.09 12.95 -12.26
N MET A 79 3.84 12.57 -12.49
CA MET A 79 2.80 13.43 -13.06
C MET A 79 2.02 14.07 -11.91
N GLU A 80 2.70 14.93 -11.14
CA GLU A 80 2.21 15.44 -9.86
C GLU A 80 0.78 15.98 -9.91
N THR A 81 0.41 16.71 -10.98
CA THR A 81 -0.94 17.27 -11.13
C THR A 81 -2.03 16.22 -11.31
N GLU A 82 -1.70 15.02 -11.78
CA GLU A 82 -2.66 13.93 -11.93
C GLU A 82 -3.15 13.39 -10.58
N ALA A 83 -2.37 13.54 -9.50
CA ALA A 83 -2.78 13.10 -8.17
C ALA A 83 -4.04 13.84 -7.65
N GLN A 84 -4.30 15.06 -8.14
CA GLN A 84 -5.54 15.81 -7.84
C GLN A 84 -6.63 15.63 -8.92
N ASN A 85 -6.29 15.03 -10.06
CA ASN A 85 -7.24 14.75 -11.12
C ASN A 85 -8.03 13.48 -10.81
N ARG A 86 -9.26 13.63 -10.31
CA ARG A 86 -10.13 12.49 -9.96
C ARG A 86 -10.51 11.63 -11.19
N GLY A 87 -10.31 12.10 -12.42
CA GLY A 87 -10.44 11.29 -13.63
C GLY A 87 -9.20 10.42 -13.94
N SER A 88 -8.17 10.50 -13.11
CA SER A 88 -6.87 9.88 -13.31
C SER A 88 -6.55 8.91 -12.18
N PRO A 89 -6.12 7.67 -12.47
CA PRO A 89 -5.77 6.70 -11.43
C PRO A 89 -4.37 6.93 -10.84
N PHE A 90 -3.61 7.92 -11.31
CA PHE A 90 -2.27 8.23 -10.81
C PHE A 90 -2.34 8.99 -9.49
N GLY A 91 -1.48 8.62 -8.54
CA GLY A 91 -1.48 9.23 -7.21
C GLY A 91 -2.72 8.87 -6.38
N ALA A 92 -3.19 7.62 -6.53
CA ALA A 92 -4.44 7.15 -5.95
C ALA A 92 -4.32 5.75 -5.35
N ILE A 93 -5.24 5.44 -4.45
CA ILE A 93 -5.55 4.07 -4.03
C ILE A 93 -6.83 3.66 -4.73
N LEU A 94 -6.78 2.56 -5.48
CA LEU A 94 -7.91 2.00 -6.19
C LEU A 94 -8.54 0.86 -5.39
N ARG A 95 -9.85 0.68 -5.52
CA ARG A 95 -10.60 -0.49 -5.03
C ARG A 95 -11.37 -1.13 -6.17
N ILE A 96 -11.11 -2.40 -6.42
CA ILE A 96 -11.72 -3.17 -7.51
C ILE A 96 -12.21 -4.54 -7.01
N ASN A 97 -13.09 -5.20 -7.75
CA ASN A 97 -13.40 -6.61 -7.55
C ASN A 97 -12.25 -7.51 -8.06
N PRO A 98 -12.18 -8.78 -7.63
CA PRO A 98 -11.13 -9.71 -8.09
C PRO A 98 -11.08 -9.91 -9.61
N ASP A 99 -12.18 -9.66 -10.33
CA ASP A 99 -12.25 -9.73 -11.79
C ASP A 99 -11.91 -8.40 -12.50
N GLY A 100 -11.50 -7.37 -11.75
CA GLY A 100 -11.19 -6.04 -12.28
C GLY A 100 -12.40 -5.11 -12.43
N SER A 101 -13.62 -5.59 -12.18
CA SER A 101 -14.82 -4.73 -12.20
C SER A 101 -14.86 -3.78 -11.00
N VAL A 102 -15.66 -2.71 -11.10
CA VAL A 102 -15.76 -1.69 -10.05
C VAL A 102 -16.83 -2.06 -9.03
N PRO A 103 -16.53 -2.05 -7.71
CA PRO A 103 -17.53 -2.18 -6.67
C PRO A 103 -18.58 -1.07 -6.76
N PRO A 104 -19.89 -1.40 -6.69
CA PRO A 104 -20.97 -0.42 -6.90
C PRO A 104 -21.11 0.62 -5.77
N ASP A 105 -20.39 0.42 -4.67
CA ASP A 105 -20.31 1.29 -3.50
C ASP A 105 -19.01 2.11 -3.45
N ASN A 106 -18.19 2.09 -4.51
CA ASN A 106 -17.01 2.94 -4.58
C ASN A 106 -17.36 4.44 -4.49
N PRO A 107 -16.52 5.27 -3.87
CA PRO A 107 -16.86 6.67 -3.54
C PRO A 107 -17.23 7.54 -4.75
N PHE A 108 -16.60 7.28 -5.90
CA PHE A 108 -16.74 8.09 -7.11
C PHE A 108 -17.56 7.42 -8.23
N VAL A 109 -18.23 6.30 -7.97
CA VAL A 109 -18.98 5.54 -8.99
C VAL A 109 -20.12 6.33 -9.67
N ARG A 110 -20.58 7.41 -9.05
CA ARG A 110 -21.65 8.28 -9.56
C ARG A 110 -21.14 9.61 -10.14
N ASP A 111 -19.84 9.84 -10.11
CA ASP A 111 -19.21 11.03 -10.67
C ASP A 111 -18.73 10.69 -12.09
N GLU A 112 -19.37 11.26 -13.11
CA GLU A 112 -19.08 10.95 -14.52
C GLU A 112 -17.70 11.44 -14.98
N GLU A 113 -17.08 12.36 -14.24
CA GLU A 113 -15.75 12.89 -14.54
C GLU A 113 -14.63 12.17 -13.78
N ALA A 114 -14.99 11.29 -12.84
CA ALA A 114 -14.03 10.56 -12.02
C ALA A 114 -13.78 9.15 -12.53
N ASP A 115 -12.58 8.64 -12.30
CA ASP A 115 -12.30 7.22 -12.44
C ASP A 115 -13.02 6.47 -11.30
N PRO A 116 -14.01 5.61 -11.62
CA PRO A 116 -14.87 5.00 -10.60
C PRO A 116 -14.12 3.96 -9.75
N ARG A 117 -12.88 3.58 -10.11
CA ARG A 117 -12.02 2.70 -9.32
C ARG A 117 -11.37 3.40 -8.14
N ILE A 118 -11.27 4.73 -8.16
CA ILE A 118 -10.60 5.49 -7.10
C ILE A 118 -11.35 5.31 -5.78
N TYR A 119 -10.58 4.93 -4.76
CA TYR A 119 -11.04 4.90 -3.38
C TYR A 119 -10.54 6.12 -2.61
N ALA A 120 -9.29 6.52 -2.81
CA ALA A 120 -8.71 7.75 -2.28
C ALA A 120 -7.66 8.32 -3.25
N TYR A 121 -7.37 9.62 -3.17
CA TYR A 121 -6.51 10.32 -4.12
C TYR A 121 -5.65 11.39 -3.44
N GLY A 122 -4.83 12.10 -4.21
CA GLY A 122 -3.93 13.12 -3.68
C GLY A 122 -2.70 12.53 -3.00
N LEU A 123 -2.18 11.41 -3.51
CA LEU A 123 -1.00 10.72 -3.01
C LEU A 123 0.15 10.83 -4.02
N ARG A 124 1.39 10.80 -3.56
CA ARG A 124 2.59 10.83 -4.40
C ARG A 124 3.02 9.43 -4.76
N ASN A 125 3.31 8.62 -3.75
CA ASN A 125 3.80 7.26 -3.91
C ASN A 125 3.46 6.44 -2.68
N ALA A 126 2.19 6.08 -2.56
CA ALA A 126 1.70 5.20 -1.50
C ALA A 126 2.32 3.82 -1.66
N PHE A 127 3.37 3.54 -0.89
CA PHE A 127 4.27 2.42 -1.17
C PHE A 127 3.60 1.08 -0.89
N ASP A 128 3.03 0.94 0.32
CA ASP A 128 2.30 -0.24 0.74
C ASP A 128 1.05 0.08 1.57
N LEU A 129 0.17 -0.91 1.73
CA LEU A 129 -1.05 -0.76 2.52
C LEU A 129 -1.33 -2.01 3.38
N ALA A 130 -2.01 -1.81 4.50
CA ALA A 130 -2.49 -2.84 5.40
C ALA A 130 -3.98 -2.62 5.67
N ILE A 131 -4.75 -3.71 5.75
CA ILE A 131 -6.19 -3.67 6.04
C ILE A 131 -6.45 -4.45 7.30
N GLU A 132 -7.02 -3.81 8.32
CA GLU A 132 -7.44 -4.49 9.53
C GLU A 132 -8.65 -5.39 9.23
N PRO A 133 -8.57 -6.70 9.52
CA PRO A 133 -9.60 -7.65 9.12
C PRO A 133 -10.95 -7.48 9.84
N PHE A 134 -10.99 -6.82 11.00
CA PHE A 134 -12.19 -6.73 11.83
C PHE A 134 -13.00 -5.46 11.60
N THR A 135 -12.36 -4.30 11.49
CA THR A 135 -13.04 -3.02 11.24
C THR A 135 -12.97 -2.58 9.77
N GLY A 136 -12.07 -3.16 8.97
CA GLY A 136 -11.80 -2.70 7.62
C GLY A 136 -11.04 -1.38 7.55
N ARG A 137 -10.46 -0.92 8.67
CA ARG A 137 -9.54 0.24 8.67
C ARG A 137 -8.33 -0.05 7.79
N ILE A 138 -7.93 0.94 7.01
CA ILE A 138 -6.84 0.83 6.05
C ILE A 138 -5.76 1.80 6.45
N PHE A 139 -4.51 1.32 6.47
CA PHE A 139 -3.34 2.15 6.68
C PHE A 139 -2.43 2.05 5.47
N ALA A 140 -1.75 3.14 5.12
CA ALA A 140 -0.79 3.14 4.04
C ALA A 140 0.48 3.92 4.42
N THR A 141 1.59 3.49 3.85
CA THR A 141 2.85 4.25 3.83
C THR A 141 2.88 5.16 2.63
N GLU A 142 3.29 6.40 2.82
CA GLU A 142 3.33 7.42 1.78
C GLU A 142 4.73 8.03 1.71
N ASN A 143 5.33 8.04 0.51
CA ASN A 143 6.64 8.67 0.30
C ASN A 143 6.47 10.10 -0.24
N GLY A 144 6.78 11.08 0.60
CA GLY A 144 6.63 12.49 0.29
C GLY A 144 7.78 13.05 -0.56
N PHE A 145 7.76 14.37 -0.76
CA PHE A 145 8.80 15.10 -1.47
C PHE A 145 9.82 15.70 -0.50
N LEU A 146 11.09 15.29 -0.66
CA LEU A 146 12.23 15.73 0.16
C LEU A 146 11.98 15.54 1.67
N GLY A 147 11.51 14.35 2.03
CA GLY A 147 10.89 14.10 3.33
C GLY A 147 9.39 14.21 3.19
N GLN A 148 8.71 14.71 4.21
CA GLN A 148 7.23 14.77 4.25
C GLN A 148 6.60 13.39 4.06
N ASP A 149 7.32 12.36 4.50
CA ASP A 149 6.83 11.00 4.49
C ASP A 149 5.72 10.87 5.52
N ALA A 150 4.78 9.97 5.29
CA ALA A 150 3.64 9.80 6.17
C ALA A 150 3.22 8.35 6.33
N ILE A 151 2.59 8.08 7.47
CA ILE A 151 1.63 6.98 7.61
C ILE A 151 0.24 7.63 7.58
N ILE A 152 -0.67 7.10 6.79
CA ILE A 152 -2.02 7.62 6.65
C ILE A 152 -3.04 6.55 7.01
N GLU A 153 -4.17 6.96 7.58
CA GLU A 153 -5.39 6.15 7.62
C GLU A 153 -6.22 6.46 6.38
N VAL A 154 -6.42 5.46 5.51
CA VAL A 154 -7.05 5.62 4.20
C VAL A 154 -8.58 5.65 4.36
N LYS A 155 -9.20 6.77 3.97
CA LYS A 155 -10.64 6.98 4.07
C LYS A 155 -11.30 7.01 2.68
N PRO A 156 -12.53 6.49 2.53
CA PRO A 156 -13.25 6.52 1.26
C PRO A 156 -13.49 7.95 0.80
N GLY A 157 -13.08 8.25 -0.44
CA GLY A 157 -13.24 9.55 -1.09
C GLY A 157 -12.28 10.64 -0.60
N ALA A 158 -11.36 10.33 0.32
CA ALA A 158 -10.46 11.32 0.90
C ALA A 158 -9.36 11.77 -0.06
N ASN A 159 -8.98 13.03 0.10
CA ASN A 159 -7.85 13.68 -0.58
C ASN A 159 -6.69 13.82 0.40
N TYR A 160 -5.49 13.36 0.04
CA TYR A 160 -4.27 13.48 0.85
C TYR A 160 -3.36 14.65 0.45
N GLY A 161 -3.81 15.47 -0.49
CA GLY A 161 -3.29 16.81 -0.74
C GLY A 161 -2.03 16.91 -1.60
N TRP A 162 -1.37 15.81 -1.97
CA TRP A 162 -0.25 15.85 -2.94
C TRP A 162 -0.72 16.41 -4.29
N PRO A 163 0.02 17.32 -4.95
CA PRO A 163 1.36 17.81 -4.57
C PRO A 163 1.43 18.98 -3.59
N GLY A 164 0.32 19.62 -3.22
CA GLY A 164 0.28 20.67 -2.20
C GLY A 164 1.01 21.98 -2.52
N TYR A 165 1.93 21.99 -3.49
CA TYR A 165 2.63 23.17 -3.96
C TYR A 165 1.86 23.77 -5.17
N ASP A 166 1.45 25.03 -5.06
CA ASP A 166 0.87 25.86 -6.14
C ASP A 166 -0.56 25.53 -6.65
N LEU A 167 -1.17 24.40 -6.28
CA LEU A 167 -2.52 24.03 -6.79
C LEU A 167 -3.72 24.58 -5.99
N ALA A 168 -3.48 25.44 -4.99
CA ALA A 168 -4.53 26.01 -4.14
C ALA A 168 -5.49 24.98 -3.54
N VAL A 169 -5.01 23.75 -3.27
CA VAL A 169 -5.81 22.71 -2.60
C VAL A 169 -6.21 23.24 -1.21
N PRO A 170 -7.51 23.41 -0.92
CA PRO A 170 -7.94 23.91 0.38
C PRO A 170 -7.54 22.90 1.47
N LEU A 171 -6.80 23.36 2.49
CA LEU A 171 -6.35 22.50 3.59
C LEU A 171 -7.51 21.82 4.35
N GLU A 172 -8.70 22.43 4.32
CA GLU A 172 -9.91 21.87 4.94
C GLU A 172 -10.45 20.64 4.20
N GLU A 173 -10.04 20.45 2.93
CA GLU A 173 -10.42 19.32 2.09
C GLU A 173 -9.35 18.21 2.10
N VAL A 174 -8.24 18.40 2.83
CA VAL A 174 -7.13 17.45 2.92
C VAL A 174 -7.19 16.69 4.23
N GLU A 175 -7.17 15.37 4.12
CA GLU A 175 -7.10 14.49 5.28
C GLU A 175 -5.68 14.53 5.89
N PRO A 176 -5.53 14.84 7.18
CA PRO A 176 -4.23 14.84 7.82
C PRO A 176 -3.64 13.43 7.92
N PRO A 177 -2.31 13.30 7.86
CA PRO A 177 -1.65 12.02 8.09
C PRO A 177 -1.78 11.58 9.55
N LEU A 178 -1.73 10.27 9.77
CA LEU A 178 -1.67 9.67 11.10
C LEU A 178 -0.30 9.94 11.77
N LEU A 179 0.77 9.83 10.99
CA LEU A 179 2.13 10.19 11.36
C LEU A 179 2.77 10.97 10.22
N PHE A 180 3.51 12.02 10.55
CA PHE A 180 4.22 12.85 9.58
C PHE A 180 5.70 12.94 9.96
N TYR A 181 6.56 12.78 8.97
CA TYR A 181 8.00 12.82 9.14
C TYR A 181 8.63 13.88 8.25
N HIS A 182 9.35 14.81 8.88
CA HIS A 182 10.06 15.87 8.17
C HIS A 182 11.27 15.34 7.39
N ASP A 183 11.96 14.35 7.94
CA ASP A 183 13.08 13.70 7.28
C ASP A 183 12.58 12.62 6.31
N THR A 184 13.37 12.30 5.28
CA THR A 184 13.11 11.15 4.42
C THR A 184 13.44 9.84 5.15
N LEU A 185 12.39 9.07 5.47
CA LEU A 185 12.46 7.70 5.96
C LEU A 185 12.38 6.71 4.79
N GLY A 186 11.56 7.02 3.78
CA GLY A 186 11.13 6.07 2.77
C GLY A 186 10.31 4.94 3.39
N PRO A 187 9.16 5.22 4.03
CA PRO A 187 8.33 4.18 4.60
C PRO A 187 7.89 3.22 3.49
N ALA A 188 8.06 1.92 3.73
CA ALA A 188 7.90 0.86 2.75
C ALA A 188 6.77 -0.10 3.16
N GLY A 189 6.98 -1.41 3.16
CA GLY A 189 5.94 -2.35 3.54
C GLY A 189 5.32 -2.08 4.91
N ILE A 190 4.04 -2.41 5.04
CA ILE A 190 3.23 -2.14 6.23
C ILE A 190 2.29 -3.31 6.53
N ASP A 191 2.14 -3.62 7.81
CA ASP A 191 1.23 -4.65 8.29
C ASP A 191 0.67 -4.31 9.68
N LEU A 192 -0.47 -4.88 10.05
CA LEU A 192 -1.04 -4.76 11.38
C LEU A 192 -0.85 -6.06 12.15
N TYR A 193 -0.07 -6.00 13.23
CA TYR A 193 0.24 -7.20 14.01
C TYR A 193 -0.88 -7.53 15.00
N LEU A 194 -1.65 -8.58 14.69
CA LEU A 194 -2.81 -9.01 15.49
C LEU A 194 -2.63 -10.39 16.14
N ALA A 195 -1.46 -11.02 15.96
CA ALA A 195 -1.19 -12.33 16.55
C ALA A 195 -0.79 -12.21 18.03
N ASP A 196 -1.00 -13.30 18.77
CA ASP A 196 -0.62 -13.42 20.19
C ASP A 196 0.79 -13.99 20.39
N THR A 197 1.49 -14.38 19.32
CA THR A 197 2.81 -15.02 19.41
C THR A 197 3.87 -14.06 19.99
N LEU A 198 3.74 -12.76 19.74
CA LEU A 198 4.56 -11.69 20.30
C LEU A 198 3.65 -10.68 21.03
N PRO A 199 3.11 -11.01 22.23
CA PRO A 199 2.05 -10.24 22.87
C PRO A 199 2.35 -8.74 23.08
N VAL A 200 3.63 -8.40 23.23
CA VAL A 200 4.08 -7.01 23.45
C VAL A 200 3.89 -6.13 22.21
N LEU A 201 3.70 -6.73 21.03
CA LEU A 201 3.48 -6.04 19.76
C LEU A 201 2.03 -6.11 19.30
N THR A 202 1.17 -6.92 19.93
CA THR A 202 -0.23 -7.11 19.51
C THR A 202 -0.98 -5.78 19.47
N GLY A 203 -1.63 -5.49 18.34
CA GLY A 203 -2.30 -4.22 18.04
C GLY A 203 -1.38 -3.14 17.45
N SER A 204 -0.09 -3.42 17.23
CA SER A 204 0.84 -2.44 16.65
C SER A 204 0.74 -2.43 15.12
N LEU A 205 0.81 -1.24 14.55
CA LEU A 205 1.05 -1.05 13.12
C LEU A 205 2.56 -1.11 12.87
N LEU A 206 2.97 -2.04 12.01
CA LEU A 206 4.37 -2.30 11.67
C LEU A 206 4.68 -1.69 10.32
N PHE A 207 5.84 -1.03 10.16
CA PHE A 207 6.29 -0.62 8.83
C PHE A 207 7.81 -0.64 8.68
N CYS A 208 8.30 -0.93 7.47
CA CYS A 208 9.71 -0.82 7.13
C CYS A 208 10.10 0.63 6.80
N GLN A 209 11.31 1.04 7.17
CA GLN A 209 11.97 2.27 6.72
C GLN A 209 13.07 1.90 5.70
N PHE A 210 12.96 2.31 4.44
CA PHE A 210 13.95 2.00 3.40
C PHE A 210 15.32 2.65 3.68
N HIS A 211 15.34 3.93 4.08
CA HIS A 211 16.59 4.68 4.23
C HIS A 211 17.33 4.35 5.53
N ARG A 212 18.57 4.87 5.63
CA ARG A 212 19.43 4.79 6.83
C ARG A 212 19.75 3.35 7.29
N GLY A 213 19.82 2.41 6.34
CA GLY A 213 20.21 1.03 6.60
C GLY A 213 19.06 0.08 6.97
N GLY A 214 17.81 0.51 6.82
CA GLY A 214 16.66 -0.34 7.11
C GLY A 214 16.28 -0.33 8.60
N ALA A 215 15.00 -0.15 8.90
CA ALA A 215 14.49 -0.29 10.27
C ALA A 215 13.03 -0.75 10.25
N LEU A 216 12.68 -1.67 11.16
CA LEU A 216 11.29 -2.03 11.40
C LEU A 216 10.77 -1.16 12.54
N HIS A 217 9.71 -0.43 12.25
CA HIS A 217 8.97 0.37 13.22
C HIS A 217 7.77 -0.42 13.74
N ALA A 218 7.40 -0.14 14.98
CA ALA A 218 6.13 -0.52 15.59
C ALA A 218 5.47 0.72 16.17
N VAL A 219 4.29 1.05 15.64
CA VAL A 219 3.44 2.15 16.08
C VAL A 219 2.33 1.58 16.95
N THR A 220 2.24 2.10 18.17
CA THR A 220 1.21 1.74 19.15
C THR A 220 0.18 2.86 19.28
N PHE A 221 -1.02 2.50 19.72
CA PHE A 221 -2.16 3.40 19.81
C PHE A 221 -2.69 3.50 21.25
N ASN A 222 -3.20 4.68 21.60
CA ASN A 222 -4.01 4.89 22.79
C ASN A 222 -5.41 4.32 22.58
N LEU A 223 -6.19 4.20 23.66
CA LEU A 223 -7.57 3.69 23.60
C LEU A 223 -8.52 4.55 22.75
N ASP A 224 -8.20 5.82 22.55
CA ASP A 224 -8.96 6.74 21.69
C ASP A 224 -8.54 6.64 20.21
N GLY A 225 -7.62 5.73 19.87
CA GLY A 225 -7.10 5.53 18.52
C GLY A 225 -6.00 6.48 18.10
N SER A 226 -5.62 7.45 18.94
CA SER A 226 -4.47 8.32 18.67
C SER A 226 -3.15 7.56 18.79
N VAL A 227 -2.14 7.96 18.02
CA VAL A 227 -0.80 7.36 18.12
C VAL A 227 -0.22 7.62 19.51
N ALA A 228 0.19 6.56 20.19
CA ALA A 228 0.86 6.62 21.48
C ALA A 228 2.38 6.74 21.31
N LEU A 229 2.97 5.86 20.50
CA LEU A 229 4.42 5.79 20.30
C LEU A 229 4.76 5.12 18.98
N ASP A 230 5.75 5.66 18.28
CA ASP A 230 6.49 5.02 17.20
C ASP A 230 7.88 4.61 17.73
N SER A 231 8.26 3.33 17.56
CA SER A 231 9.54 2.79 18.03
C SER A 231 10.17 1.88 16.99
N ILE A 232 11.49 2.01 16.81
CA ILE A 232 12.29 1.05 16.04
C ILE A 232 12.49 -0.21 16.88
N ILE A 233 12.01 -1.35 16.38
CA ILE A 233 12.07 -2.65 17.07
C ILE A 233 13.07 -3.63 16.45
N ALA A 234 13.46 -3.40 15.19
CA ALA A 234 14.54 -4.15 14.52
C ALA A 234 15.23 -3.29 13.46
N LEU A 235 16.41 -3.70 13.03
CA LEU A 235 17.17 -3.06 11.94
C LEU A 235 17.14 -3.96 10.70
N GLY A 236 17.35 -3.37 9.52
CA GLY A 236 17.44 -4.07 8.23
C GLY A 236 16.13 -4.17 7.43
N CYS A 237 14.97 -3.88 8.02
CA CYS A 237 13.67 -3.84 7.31
C CYS A 237 13.67 -2.69 6.31
N SER A 238 13.86 -2.99 5.02
CA SER A 238 14.01 -1.97 3.98
C SER A 238 13.02 -2.12 2.84
N SER A 239 12.17 -3.15 2.80
CA SER A 239 11.21 -3.33 1.71
C SER A 239 9.83 -3.74 2.15
N ASP A 240 9.70 -4.86 2.87
CA ASP A 240 8.38 -5.42 3.18
C ASP A 240 8.34 -6.03 4.59
N VAL A 241 7.17 -6.01 5.21
CA VAL A 241 6.89 -6.65 6.50
C VAL A 241 5.52 -7.31 6.46
N LEU A 242 5.42 -8.55 6.93
CA LEU A 242 4.19 -9.32 7.00
C LEU A 242 4.16 -10.22 8.23
N THR A 243 2.98 -10.44 8.78
CA THR A 243 2.72 -11.45 9.80
C THR A 243 2.45 -12.79 9.13
N GLY A 244 3.28 -13.78 9.43
CA GLY A 244 3.12 -15.14 8.93
C GLY A 244 1.91 -15.85 9.55
N PRO A 245 1.44 -16.95 8.94
CA PRO A 245 0.35 -17.77 9.51
C PRO A 245 0.74 -18.46 10.83
N ASP A 246 2.03 -18.50 11.16
CA ASP A 246 2.56 -18.94 12.46
C ASP A 246 2.57 -17.81 13.51
N GLY A 247 2.08 -16.61 13.15
CA GLY A 247 1.97 -15.45 14.02
C GLY A 247 3.27 -14.71 14.27
N PHE A 248 4.37 -15.08 13.61
CA PHE A 248 5.62 -14.34 13.67
C PHE A 248 5.69 -13.23 12.62
N ILE A 249 6.47 -12.20 12.91
CA ILE A 249 6.72 -11.11 11.98
C ILE A 249 7.89 -11.48 11.07
N TYR A 250 7.69 -11.34 9.77
CA TYR A 250 8.72 -11.49 8.75
C TYR A 250 8.99 -10.16 8.09
N PHE A 251 10.25 -9.84 7.83
CA PHE A 251 10.58 -8.64 7.07
C PHE A 251 11.75 -8.85 6.12
N VAL A 252 11.82 -8.00 5.10
CA VAL A 252 12.79 -8.09 4.01
C VAL A 252 13.84 -6.99 4.14
N ASP A 253 15.11 -7.41 4.17
CA ASP A 253 16.24 -6.57 3.83
C ASP A 253 16.53 -6.69 2.34
N TYR A 254 16.07 -5.71 1.58
CA TYR A 254 16.27 -5.65 0.13
C TYR A 254 17.74 -5.49 -0.27
N VAL A 255 18.51 -4.73 0.51
CA VAL A 255 19.93 -4.47 0.19
C VAL A 255 20.78 -5.69 0.52
N GLY A 256 20.52 -6.34 1.65
CA GLY A 256 21.20 -7.56 2.07
C GLY A 256 20.71 -8.82 1.34
N GLY A 257 19.50 -8.80 0.77
CA GLY A 257 18.88 -9.97 0.13
C GLY A 257 18.44 -11.04 1.13
N VAL A 258 18.01 -10.64 2.33
CA VAL A 258 17.68 -11.54 3.45
C VAL A 258 16.24 -11.34 3.89
N VAL A 259 15.56 -12.45 4.21
CA VAL A 259 14.28 -12.44 4.93
C VAL A 259 14.55 -12.80 6.39
N TYR A 260 14.15 -11.91 7.29
CA TYR A 260 14.25 -12.10 8.73
C TYR A 260 12.91 -12.57 9.28
N ARG A 261 12.97 -13.33 10.38
CA ARG A 261 11.82 -13.62 11.25
C ARG A 261 12.14 -13.08 12.64
N ILE A 262 11.23 -12.31 13.22
CA ILE A 262 11.37 -11.81 14.59
C ILE A 262 10.92 -12.89 15.57
N ALA A 263 11.69 -13.04 16.64
CA ALA A 263 11.34 -13.88 17.80
C ALA A 263 11.73 -13.14 19.08
N LEU A 264 11.12 -13.50 20.21
CA LEU A 264 11.52 -12.98 21.51
C LEU A 264 12.91 -13.50 21.87
N ALA A 265 13.73 -12.65 22.49
CA ALA A 265 15.05 -13.06 22.96
C ALA A 265 14.93 -14.11 24.07
N GLY A 266 15.50 -15.29 23.87
CA GLY A 266 15.50 -16.38 24.86
C GLY A 266 14.63 -17.58 24.51
N GLU A 267 13.97 -17.58 23.34
CA GLU A 267 13.29 -18.71 22.72
C GLU A 267 14.02 -19.25 21.49
#